data_AF-A0A3D3ZYE5-F1
#
_entry.id   AF-A0A3D3ZYE5-F1
#
_cell.length_a   1.000
_cell.length_b   1.000
_cell.length_c   1.000
_cell.angle_alpha   90.00
_cell.angle_beta   90.00
_cell.angle_gamma   90.00
#
_symmetry.space_group_name_H-M   'P 1'
#
loop_
_entity.id
_entity.type
_entity.pdbx_description
1 polymer ?
#
loop_
_entity_poly.entity_id
_entity_poly.type
_entity_poly.pdbx_seq_one_letter_code
_entity_poly.pdbx_strand_id
1 'polypeptide(L)' 'GSANNVSPWRRAIMYLIYNAVSNACTNGDRPWFQNNRDFTPLTAIDDEDLRRLT' A
#
# COMPACT_ATOMS: atom_id res chain seq x y z
N GLY A 1 4.37 -12.47 10.97
CA GLY A 1 4.08 -11.77 12.23
C GLY A 1 5.33 -11.08 12.73
N SER A 2 5.21 -10.19 13.71
CA SER A 2 6.35 -9.50 14.34
C SER A 2 6.26 -9.64 15.86
N ALA A 3 7.39 -9.63 16.57
CA ALA A 3 7.40 -9.51 18.02
C ALA A 3 6.80 -8.16 18.49
N ASN A 4 6.37 -8.14 19.75
CA ASN A 4 5.88 -6.94 20.44
C ASN A 4 7.02 -5.93 20.61
N ASN A 5 6.73 -4.63 20.49
CA ASN A 5 7.71 -3.58 20.75
C ASN A 5 7.63 -3.15 22.22
N VAL A 6 8.64 -3.52 23.03
CA VAL A 6 8.77 -3.15 24.46
C VAL A 6 9.68 -1.94 24.68
N SER A 7 10.27 -1.40 23.61
CA SER A 7 11.22 -0.30 23.70
C SER A 7 10.51 1.06 23.81
N PRO A 8 11.22 2.12 24.25
CA PRO A 8 10.68 3.48 24.26
C PRO A 8 10.43 4.07 22.85
N TRP A 9 10.93 3.44 21.78
CA TRP A 9 10.89 3.99 20.43
C TRP A 9 9.68 3.50 19.64
N ARG A 10 9.03 4.41 18.91
CA ARG A 10 7.89 4.09 18.05
C ARG A 10 8.32 3.21 16.87
N ARG A 11 7.53 2.15 16.60
CA ARG A 11 7.63 1.37 15.35
C ARG A 11 6.52 1.80 14.38
N ALA A 12 6.83 2.74 13.51
CA ALA A 12 5.94 3.14 12.41
C ALA A 12 6.33 2.37 11.14
N ILE A 13 5.37 1.74 10.48
CA ILE A 13 5.59 0.95 9.27
C ILE A 13 4.49 1.30 8.27
N MET A 14 4.88 1.58 7.03
CA MET A 14 3.96 1.71 5.90
C MET A 14 4.09 0.46 5.02
N TYR A 15 2.96 -0.13 4.66
CA TYR A 15 2.91 -1.27 3.74
C TYR A 15 2.26 -0.82 2.43
N LEU A 16 2.95 -1.06 1.32
CA LEU A 16 2.39 -0.94 -0.03
C LEU A 16 2.34 -2.34 -0.63
N ILE A 17 1.15 -2.77 -1.03
CA ILE A 17 0.91 -4.11 -1.58
C ILE A 17 0.52 -3.91 -3.05
N TYR A 18 1.48 -4.10 -3.94
CA TYR A 18 1.22 -4.06 -5.39
C TYR A 18 0.69 -5.39 -5.86
N ASN A 19 -0.22 -5.35 -6.83
CA ASN A 19 -0.74 -6.52 -7.51
C ASN A 19 -0.80 -6.25 -9.01
N ALA A 20 -0.58 -7.29 -9.82
CA ALA A 20 -0.75 -7.17 -11.25
C ALA A 20 -2.23 -6.92 -11.58
N VAL A 21 -2.50 -6.02 -12.54
CA VAL A 21 -3.87 -5.73 -12.98
C VAL A 21 -4.54 -6.99 -13.56
N SER A 22 -3.77 -7.85 -14.22
CA SER A 22 -4.22 -9.16 -14.70
C SER A 22 -4.59 -10.15 -13.58
N ASN A 23 -4.21 -9.87 -12.33
CA ASN A 23 -4.51 -10.66 -11.15
C ASN A 23 -5.55 -9.96 -10.24
N ALA A 24 -6.43 -9.14 -10.83
CA ALA A 24 -7.47 -8.43 -10.12
C ALA A 24 -8.39 -9.40 -9.34
N CYS A 25 -8.70 -9.05 -8.08
CA CYS A 25 -9.61 -9.85 -7.27
C CYS A 25 -11.03 -9.79 -7.85
N THR A 26 -11.70 -10.93 -7.97
CA THR A 26 -13.08 -10.99 -8.49
C THR A 26 -14.14 -10.89 -7.39
N ASN A 27 -13.81 -11.30 -6.16
CA ASN A 27 -14.73 -11.30 -5.03
C ASN A 27 -14.86 -9.91 -4.36
N GLY A 28 -16.08 -9.53 -3.98
CA GLY A 28 -16.46 -8.26 -3.34
C GLY A 28 -16.78 -8.34 -1.85
N ASP A 29 -16.56 -9.47 -1.17
CA ASP A 29 -16.96 -9.68 0.23
C ASP A 29 -16.21 -8.79 1.26
N ARG A 30 -15.11 -8.14 0.86
CA ARG A 30 -14.28 -7.31 1.76
C ARG A 30 -14.53 -5.82 1.55
N PRO A 31 -14.40 -4.99 2.61
CA PRO A 31 -14.43 -3.54 2.47
C PRO A 31 -13.38 -3.02 1.49
N TRP A 32 -13.72 -1.94 0.78
CA TRP A 32 -12.87 -1.36 -0.27
C TRP A 32 -11.45 -1.00 0.21
N PHE A 33 -11.30 -0.55 1.47
CA PHE A 33 -10.00 -0.16 2.03
C PHE A 33 -9.11 -1.35 2.40
N GLN A 34 -9.67 -2.56 2.46
CA GLN A 34 -8.90 -3.80 2.65
C GLN A 34 -8.58 -4.48 1.32
N ASN A 35 -9.45 -4.29 0.32
CA ASN A 35 -9.30 -4.85 -1.02
C ASN A 35 -9.75 -3.82 -2.06
N ASN A 36 -8.81 -2.97 -2.48
CA ASN A 36 -9.09 -1.92 -3.44
C ASN A 36 -9.67 -2.50 -4.74
N ARG A 37 -10.66 -1.79 -5.30
CA ARG A 37 -11.37 -2.18 -6.53
C ARG A 37 -10.97 -1.34 -7.74
N ASP A 38 -10.18 -0.30 -7.53
CA ASP A 38 -9.55 0.43 -8.62
C ASP A 38 -8.32 -0.35 -9.10
N PHE A 39 -8.41 -0.84 -10.33
CA PHE A 39 -7.34 -1.59 -11.01
C PHE A 39 -6.69 -0.78 -12.13
N THR A 40 -6.87 0.54 -12.14
CA THR A 40 -6.17 1.42 -13.07
C THR A 40 -4.66 1.22 -12.91
N PRO A 41 -3.92 0.91 -13.99
CA PRO A 41 -2.47 0.75 -13.91
C PRO A 41 -1.79 1.99 -13.32
N LEU A 42 -0.89 1.78 -12.39
CA LEU A 42 -0.11 2.87 -11.81
C LEU A 42 0.85 3.45 -12.85
N THR A 43 0.96 4.76 -12.87
CA THR A 43 1.97 5.48 -13.66
C THR A 43 3.13 5.84 -12.75
N ALA A 44 4.35 5.46 -13.16
CA ALA A 44 5.54 5.90 -12.46
C ALA A 44 5.71 7.41 -12.62
N ILE A 45 6.04 8.08 -11.53
CA ILE A 45 6.40 9.50 -11.52
C ILE A 45 7.92 9.65 -11.39
N ASP A 46 8.44 10.87 -11.51
CA ASP A 46 9.89 11.12 -11.39
C ASP A 46 10.36 10.89 -9.94
N ASP A 47 11.56 10.34 -9.76
CA ASP A 47 12.10 9.99 -8.43
C ASP A 47 12.20 11.22 -7.51
N GLU A 48 12.37 12.42 -8.08
CA GLU A 48 12.47 13.66 -7.33
C GLU A 48 11.09 14.27 -6.97
N ASP A 49 9.99 13.73 -7.48
CA ASP A 49 8.65 14.28 -7.24
C ASP A 49 8.22 14.19 -5.77
N LEU A 50 8.70 13.19 -5.02
CA LEU A 50 8.43 13.10 -3.59
C LEU A 50 8.98 14.31 -2.82
N ARG A 51 10.13 14.86 -3.25
CA ARG A 51 10.74 16.03 -2.61
C ARG A 51 10.01 17.34 -2.93
N ARG A 52 9.21 17.37 -3.99
CA ARG A 52 8.46 18.56 -4.44
C ARG A 52 7.12 18.74 -3.71
N LEU A 53 6.71 17.79 -2.86
CA LEU A 53 5.44 17.79 -2.13
C LEU A 53 5.47 18.54 -0.78
N THR A 54 6.60 19.17 -0.43
CA THR A 54 6.80 19.95 0.80
C THR A 54 6.92 21.43 0.52
#